data_AF-A0A438IGI2-F1
#
_entry.id   AF-A0A438IGI2-F1
#
_cell.length_a   1.000
_cell.length_b   1.000
_cell.length_c   1.000
_cell.angle_alpha   90.00
_cell.angle_beta   90.00
_cell.angle_gamma   90.00
#
_symmetry.space_group_name_H-M   'P 1'
#
loop_
_entity.id
_entity.type
_entity.pdbx_description
1 polymer ?
#
loop_
_entity_poly.entity_id
_entity_poly.type
_entity_poly.pdbx_seq_one_letter_code
_entity_poly.pdbx_strand_id
1 'polypeptide(L)'
;MVTSHDSAEVLNLSFDAKYTNARAFVYFAITNAIASGYSFIALFLSFSTPLWHLVFLLDVFMTLLLTSSISVALAIADVGKKGNSHAGWLPVCGQVPEFCDHVTGALIAGFSAAVLYLVLLLFSIHAVLNPKP
;
A
#
# COMPACT_ATOMS: atom_id res chain seq x y z
N MET A 1 10.59 1.46 -0.33
CA MET A 1 9.89 2.20 0.74
C MET A 1 10.52 2.05 2.12
N VAL A 2 10.76 0.84 2.66
CA VAL A 2 11.30 0.61 4.02
C VAL A 2 12.71 1.17 4.25
N THR A 3 13.48 1.41 3.17
CA THR A 3 14.83 1.97 3.24
C THR A 3 14.89 3.48 2.96
N SER A 4 13.74 4.14 2.72
CA SER A 4 13.75 5.56 2.35
C SER A 4 13.99 6.43 3.58
N HIS A 5 15.17 7.03 3.60
CA HIS A 5 15.60 8.06 4.53
C HIS A 5 16.31 9.12 3.72
N ASP A 6 15.88 10.36 3.83
CA ASP A 6 16.56 11.49 3.20
C ASP A 6 16.50 12.69 4.14
N SER A 7 17.58 13.47 4.19
CA SER A 7 17.70 14.62 5.09
C SER A 7 18.17 15.81 4.27
N ALA A 8 17.34 16.85 4.18
CA ALA A 8 17.68 18.10 3.51
C ALA A 8 17.89 19.20 4.56
N GLU A 9 18.95 19.99 4.40
CA GLU A 9 19.24 21.13 5.26
C GLU A 9 18.85 22.42 4.54
N VAL A 10 17.85 23.13 5.05
CA VAL A 10 17.26 24.30 4.38
C VAL A 10 17.11 25.41 5.42
N LEU A 11 17.80 26.53 5.22
CA LEU A 11 17.79 27.68 6.14
C LEU A 11 18.22 27.36 7.60
N ASN A 12 19.29 26.57 7.79
CA ASN A 12 19.75 26.07 9.11
C ASN A 12 18.72 25.21 9.88
N LEU A 13 17.71 24.68 9.19
CA LEU A 13 16.77 23.70 9.73
C LEU A 13 16.96 22.37 8.98
N SER A 14 17.21 21.30 9.72
CA SER A 14 17.33 19.95 9.18
C SER A 14 15.94 19.33 9.03
N PHE A 15 15.53 19.06 7.79
CA PHE A 15 14.31 18.34 7.45
C PHE A 15 14.64 16.87 7.22
N ASP A 16 14.39 16.05 8.23
CA ASP A 16 14.59 14.61 8.18
C ASP A 16 13.30 13.90 7.77
N ALA A 17 13.26 13.39 6.53
CA ALA A 17 12.13 12.64 6.00
C ALA A 17 12.41 11.14 6.11
N LYS A 18 11.93 10.53 7.18
CA LYS A 18 11.88 9.07 7.33
C LYS A 18 10.49 8.53 7.02
N TYR A 19 10.45 7.36 6.39
CA TYR A 19 9.20 6.62 6.17
C TYR A 19 8.44 6.33 7.50
N THR A 20 9.17 6.21 8.63
CA THR A 20 8.60 5.99 9.97
C THR A 20 7.85 7.20 10.53
N ASN A 21 8.15 8.41 10.04
CA ASN A 21 7.55 9.64 10.57
C ASN A 21 6.09 9.78 10.13
N ALA A 22 5.73 9.23 8.97
CA ALA A 22 4.37 9.21 8.46
C ALA A 22 3.73 7.83 8.69
N ARG A 23 2.85 7.72 9.71
CA ARG A 23 2.14 6.48 10.05
C ARG A 23 1.38 5.87 8.86
N ALA A 24 0.93 6.70 7.92
CA ALA A 24 0.29 6.27 6.68
C ALA A 24 1.17 5.37 5.82
N PHE A 25 2.46 5.73 5.67
CA PHE A 25 3.42 4.98 4.88
C PHE A 25 3.82 3.67 5.55
N VAL A 26 3.93 3.67 6.89
CA VAL A 26 4.12 2.44 7.67
C VAL A 26 2.94 1.49 7.51
N TYR A 27 1.70 2.00 7.62
CA TYR A 27 0.49 1.20 7.45
C TYR A 27 0.40 0.58 6.05
N PHE A 28 0.69 1.35 5.00
CA PHE A 28 0.74 0.86 3.63
C PHE A 28 1.82 -0.23 3.45
N ALA A 29 3.03 -0.03 3.98
CA ALA A 29 4.10 -1.02 3.88
C ALA A 29 3.76 -2.33 4.60
N ILE A 30 3.24 -2.27 5.83
CA ILE A 30 2.84 -3.44 6.61
C ILE A 30 1.70 -4.19 5.91
N THR A 31 0.69 -3.46 5.43
CA THR A 31 -0.46 -4.07 4.73
C THR A 31 -0.02 -4.81 3.47
N ASN A 32 0.86 -4.22 2.66
CA ASN A 32 1.41 -4.89 1.48
C ASN A 32 2.28 -6.11 1.84
N ALA A 33 3.03 -6.06 2.95
CA ALA A 33 3.80 -7.21 3.42
C ALA A 33 2.91 -8.37 3.87
N ILE A 34 1.83 -8.07 4.61
CA ILE A 34 0.83 -9.07 5.01
C ILE A 34 0.16 -9.69 3.78
N ALA A 35 -0.27 -8.86 2.83
CA ALA A 35 -0.87 -9.34 1.58
C ALA A 35 0.09 -10.26 0.80
N SER A 36 1.37 -9.88 0.70
CA SER A 36 2.38 -10.70 0.02
C SER A 36 2.57 -12.07 0.71
N GLY A 37 2.65 -12.08 2.05
CA GLY A 37 2.74 -13.31 2.83
C GLY A 37 1.49 -14.19 2.68
N TYR A 38 0.31 -13.59 2.71
CA TYR A 38 -0.95 -14.28 2.48
C TYR A 38 -1.03 -14.89 1.08
N SER A 39 -0.67 -14.13 0.03
CA SER A 39 -0.64 -14.63 -1.35
C SER A 39 0.25 -15.87 -1.49
N PHE A 40 1.42 -15.86 -0.83
CA PHE A 40 2.34 -17.00 -0.84
C PHE A 40 1.70 -18.22 -0.17
N ILE A 41 1.07 -18.04 0.99
CA ILE A 41 0.38 -19.13 1.70
C ILE A 41 -0.81 -19.65 0.90
N ALA A 42 -1.61 -18.76 0.29
CA ALA A 42 -2.79 -19.11 -0.51
C ALA A 42 -2.42 -19.95 -1.74
N LEU A 43 -1.30 -19.66 -2.40
CA LEU A 43 -0.74 -20.47 -3.49
C LEU A 43 -0.45 -21.91 -3.07
N PHE A 44 0.12 -22.11 -1.87
CA PHE A 44 0.39 -23.45 -1.34
C PHE A 44 -0.88 -24.17 -0.89
N LEU A 45 -1.84 -23.46 -0.30
CA LEU A 45 -3.10 -24.05 0.17
C LEU A 45 -4.03 -24.46 -0.99
N SER A 46 -3.95 -23.79 -2.14
CA SER A 46 -4.75 -24.12 -3.33
C SER A 46 -4.56 -25.56 -3.82
N PHE A 47 -3.48 -26.25 -3.43
CA PHE A 47 -3.22 -27.64 -3.82
C PHE A 47 -3.93 -28.70 -2.96
N SER A 48 -4.46 -28.36 -1.77
CA SER A 48 -4.68 -29.40 -0.75
C SER A 48 -6.05 -29.50 -0.07
N THR A 49 -7.07 -28.64 -0.26
CA THR A 49 -8.30 -28.77 0.55
C THR A 49 -9.58 -28.10 0.00
N PRO A 50 -10.78 -28.49 0.48
CA PRO A 50 -12.06 -27.80 0.27
C PRO A 50 -12.22 -26.54 1.16
N LEU A 51 -11.16 -25.75 1.38
CA LEU A 51 -11.17 -24.53 2.22
C LEU A 51 -11.52 -23.26 1.43
N TRP A 52 -12.22 -23.44 0.31
CA TRP A 52 -12.34 -22.42 -0.71
C TRP A 52 -13.18 -21.19 -0.26
N HIS A 53 -14.17 -21.41 0.62
CA HIS A 53 -14.93 -20.32 1.27
C HIS A 53 -14.05 -19.45 2.20
N LEU A 54 -13.08 -20.05 2.89
CA LEU A 54 -12.20 -19.34 3.81
C LEU A 54 -11.19 -18.49 3.03
N VAL A 55 -10.64 -19.03 1.93
CA VAL A 55 -9.77 -18.29 1.01
C VAL A 55 -10.53 -17.09 0.44
N PHE A 56 -11.77 -17.29 -0.04
CA PHE A 56 -12.61 -16.20 -0.54
C PHE A 56 -12.81 -15.08 0.49
N LEU A 57 -13.13 -15.42 1.74
CA LEU A 57 -13.34 -14.43 2.79
C LEU A 57 -12.06 -13.64 3.11
N LEU A 58 -10.92 -14.33 3.14
CA LEU A 58 -9.61 -13.70 3.33
C LEU A 58 -9.22 -12.80 2.15
N ASP A 59 -9.50 -13.21 0.91
CA ASP A 59 -9.25 -12.39 -0.30
C ASP A 59 -10.04 -11.07 -0.25
N VAL A 60 -11.31 -11.12 0.16
CA VAL A 60 -12.15 -9.92 0.35
C VAL A 60 -11.55 -9.02 1.41
N PHE A 61 -11.18 -9.58 2.56
CA PHE A 61 -10.59 -8.81 3.66
C PHE A 61 -9.27 -8.13 3.25
N MET A 62 -8.38 -8.86 2.56
CA MET A 62 -7.10 -8.33 2.10
C MET A 62 -7.28 -7.20 1.08
N THR A 63 -8.25 -7.34 0.17
CA THR A 63 -8.56 -6.32 -0.84
C THR A 63 -9.07 -5.02 -0.19
N LEU A 64 -9.94 -5.12 0.82
CA LEU A 64 -10.42 -3.97 1.58
C LEU A 64 -9.28 -3.29 2.37
N LEU A 65 -8.42 -4.09 3.01
CA LEU A 65 -7.29 -3.60 3.79
C LEU A 65 -6.28 -2.86 2.90
N LEU A 66 -5.91 -3.44 1.74
CA LEU A 66 -5.03 -2.82 0.75
C LEU A 66 -5.59 -1.48 0.25
N THR A 67 -6.86 -1.46 -0.15
CA THR A 67 -7.52 -0.25 -0.66
C THR A 67 -7.55 0.88 0.38
N SER A 68 -7.84 0.54 1.63
CA SER A 68 -7.79 1.48 2.76
C SER A 68 -6.38 2.05 2.94
N SER A 69 -5.36 1.18 2.96
CA SER A 69 -3.97 1.60 3.17
C SER A 69 -3.43 2.49 2.05
N ILE A 70 -3.75 2.18 0.79
CA ILE A 70 -3.38 2.97 -0.39
C ILE A 70 -4.02 4.35 -0.32
N SER A 71 -5.29 4.44 0.07
CA SER A 71 -6.03 5.70 0.17
C SER A 71 -5.40 6.65 1.20
N VAL A 72 -5.05 6.12 2.37
CA VAL A 72 -4.40 6.91 3.44
C VAL A 72 -3.00 7.35 3.02
N ALA A 73 -2.23 6.47 2.37
CA ALA A 73 -0.90 6.79 1.88
C ALA A 73 -0.92 7.83 0.74
N LEU A 74 -1.89 7.73 -0.18
CA LEU A 74 -2.13 8.73 -1.23
C LEU A 74 -2.49 10.10 -0.64
N ALA A 75 -3.36 10.14 0.36
CA ALA A 75 -3.75 11.39 1.00
C ALA A 75 -2.54 12.11 1.62
N ILE A 76 -1.69 11.38 2.37
CA ILE A 76 -0.48 11.96 2.94
C ILE A 76 0.55 12.31 1.87
N ALA A 77 0.66 11.53 0.79
CA ALA A 77 1.54 11.85 -0.32
C ALA A 77 1.11 13.13 -1.08
N ASP A 78 -0.20 13.36 -1.27
CA ASP A 78 -0.71 14.58 -1.91
C ASP A 78 -0.45 15.80 -1.04
N VAL A 79 -0.69 15.68 0.28
CA VAL A 79 -0.32 16.74 1.24
C VAL A 79 1.18 16.97 1.26
N GLY A 80 2.01 15.93 1.15
CA GLY A 80 3.46 16.06 1.07
C GLY A 80 3.95 16.75 -0.22
N LYS A 81 3.26 16.55 -1.35
CA LYS A 81 3.59 17.18 -2.65
C LYS A 81 3.10 18.62 -2.76
N LYS A 82 1.84 18.88 -2.44
CA LYS A 82 1.22 20.21 -2.62
C LYS A 82 1.32 21.10 -1.37
N GLY A 83 1.46 20.50 -0.19
CA GLY A 83 1.25 21.20 1.07
C GLY A 83 -0.22 21.55 1.31
N ASN A 84 -0.51 22.14 2.46
CA ASN A 84 -1.79 22.77 2.76
C ASN A 84 -1.56 24.01 3.62
N SER A 85 -1.63 25.18 3.00
CA SER A 85 -1.40 26.48 3.67
C SER A 85 -2.41 26.74 4.79
N HIS A 86 -3.65 26.24 4.66
CA HIS A 86 -4.69 26.45 5.67
C HIS A 86 -4.44 25.64 6.94
N ALA A 87 -3.78 24.48 6.82
CA ALA A 87 -3.37 23.65 7.96
C ALA A 87 -1.91 23.90 8.38
N GLY A 88 -1.21 24.84 7.75
CA GLY A 88 0.22 25.12 8.00
C GLY A 88 1.18 24.03 7.50
N TRP A 89 0.73 23.13 6.62
CA TRP A 89 1.59 22.10 6.04
C TRP A 89 2.37 22.65 4.85
N LEU A 90 3.69 22.67 4.96
CA LEU A 90 4.59 23.07 3.88
C LEU A 90 4.85 21.88 2.94
N PRO A 91 4.98 22.09 1.61
CA PRO A 91 5.34 21.02 0.68
C PRO A 91 6.73 20.44 1.01
N VAL A 92 6.76 19.17 1.41
CA VAL A 92 7.96 18.44 1.81
C VAL A 92 8.74 17.94 0.58
N CYS A 93 8.03 17.52 -0.48
CA CYS A 93 8.67 17.00 -1.69
C CYS A 93 9.50 18.03 -2.47
N GLY A 94 9.36 19.33 -2.17
CA GLY A 94 10.23 20.36 -2.73
C GLY A 94 11.63 20.39 -2.11
N GLN A 95 11.79 19.82 -0.91
CA GLN A 95 13.06 19.81 -0.16
C GLN A 95 13.76 18.45 -0.21
N VAL A 96 13.00 17.34 -0.26
CA VAL A 96 13.51 15.95 -0.32
C VAL A 96 12.96 15.22 -1.56
N PRO A 97 13.41 15.60 -2.78
CA PRO A 97 12.87 15.05 -4.02
C PRO A 97 13.11 13.54 -4.16
N GLU A 98 14.29 13.04 -3.77
CA GLU A 98 14.64 11.61 -3.90
C GLU A 98 13.73 10.72 -3.04
N PHE A 99 13.47 11.12 -1.79
CA PHE A 99 12.49 10.46 -0.93
C PHE A 99 11.10 10.41 -1.58
N CYS A 100 10.64 11.52 -2.16
CA CYS A 100 9.33 11.60 -2.77
C CYS A 100 9.20 10.80 -4.06
N ASP A 101 10.28 10.66 -4.84
CA ASP A 101 10.31 9.78 -6.00
C ASP A 101 10.21 8.31 -5.58
N HIS A 102 10.94 7.90 -4.53
CA HIS A 102 10.84 6.53 -4.01
C HIS A 102 9.46 6.20 -3.43
N VAL A 103 8.85 7.15 -2.72
CA VAL A 103 7.47 7.01 -2.21
C VAL A 103 6.47 6.91 -3.37
N THR A 104 6.63 7.75 -4.40
CA THR A 104 5.77 7.71 -5.59
C THR A 104 5.89 6.36 -6.31
N GLY A 105 7.12 5.86 -6.51
CA GLY A 105 7.36 4.54 -7.10
C GLY A 105 6.74 3.41 -6.28
N ALA A 106 6.85 3.47 -4.94
CA ALA A 106 6.23 2.49 -4.06
C ALA A 106 4.69 2.52 -4.09
N LEU A 107 4.09 3.71 -4.19
CA LEU A 107 2.64 3.87 -4.32
C LEU A 107 2.13 3.30 -5.64
N ILE A 108 2.83 3.53 -6.76
CA ILE A 108 2.48 2.96 -8.06
C ILE A 108 2.55 1.44 -8.00
N ALA A 109 3.61 0.88 -7.41
CA ALA A 109 3.75 -0.55 -7.22
C ALA A 109 2.61 -1.13 -6.37
N GLY A 110 2.27 -0.53 -5.23
CA GLY A 110 1.16 -1.01 -4.40
C GLY A 110 -0.21 -0.84 -5.05
N PHE A 111 -0.42 0.21 -5.85
CA PHE A 111 -1.65 0.35 -6.64
C PHE A 111 -1.78 -0.77 -7.67
N SER A 112 -0.68 -1.11 -8.37
CA SER A 112 -0.69 -2.24 -9.29
C SER A 112 -0.99 -3.57 -8.59
N ALA A 113 -0.44 -3.78 -7.38
CA ALA A 113 -0.73 -4.96 -6.57
C ALA A 113 -2.21 -5.02 -6.15
N ALA A 114 -2.82 -3.89 -5.77
CA ALA A 114 -4.25 -3.85 -5.44
C ALA A 114 -5.15 -4.16 -6.66
N VAL A 115 -4.77 -3.70 -7.85
CA VAL A 115 -5.49 -4.05 -9.09
C VAL A 115 -5.41 -5.56 -9.36
N LEU A 116 -4.23 -6.17 -9.18
CA LEU A 116 -4.08 -7.63 -9.30
C LEU A 116 -4.94 -8.38 -8.28
N TYR A 117 -4.97 -7.92 -7.04
CA TYR A 117 -5.85 -8.48 -5.99
C TYR A 117 -7.33 -8.37 -6.34
N LEU A 118 -7.77 -7.25 -6.92
CA LEU A 118 -9.15 -7.10 -7.40
C LEU A 118 -9.48 -8.11 -8.50
N VAL A 119 -8.56 -8.33 -9.44
CA VAL A 119 -8.75 -9.34 -10.51
C VAL A 119 -8.83 -10.75 -9.92
N LEU A 120 -7.96 -11.09 -8.96
CA LEU A 120 -7.99 -12.36 -8.25
C LEU A 120 -9.32 -12.56 -7.50
N LEU A 121 -9.79 -11.52 -6.79
CA LEU A 121 -11.07 -11.55 -6.10
C LEU A 121 -12.23 -11.76 -7.07
N LEU A 122 -12.23 -11.11 -8.23
CA LEU A 122 -13.24 -11.34 -9.27
C LEU A 122 -13.19 -12.79 -9.76
N PHE A 123 -12.00 -13.35 -9.97
CA PHE A 123 -11.86 -14.76 -10.36
C PHE A 123 -12.39 -15.71 -9.29
N SER A 124 -12.04 -15.46 -8.02
CA SER A 124 -12.58 -16.19 -6.87
C SER A 124 -14.11 -16.10 -6.88
N ILE A 125 -14.73 -14.92 -6.99
CA ILE A 125 -16.19 -14.78 -7.10
C ILE A 125 -16.78 -15.65 -8.21
N HIS A 126 -16.21 -15.59 -9.42
CA HIS A 126 -16.72 -16.36 -10.57
C HIS A 126 -16.67 -17.87 -10.32
N ALA A 127 -15.62 -18.36 -9.67
CA ALA A 127 -15.52 -19.76 -9.28
C ALA A 127 -16.53 -20.16 -8.18
N VAL A 128 -17.01 -19.21 -7.35
CA VAL A 128 -18.03 -19.49 -6.30
C VAL A 128 -19.35 -19.71 -7.00
N LEU A 129 -19.67 -18.78 -7.89
CA LEU A 129 -20.97 -18.66 -8.53
C LEU A 129 -21.18 -19.69 -9.64
N ASN A 130 -20.11 -20.15 -10.29
CA ASN A 130 -20.15 -21.20 -11.30
C ASN A 130 -19.32 -22.42 -10.85
N PRO A 131 -19.80 -23.21 -9.86
CA PRO A 131 -19.15 -24.46 -9.53
C PRO A 131 -19.21 -25.36 -10.79
N LYS A 132 -18.05 -25.81 -11.28
CA LYS A 132 -18.01 -26.81 -12.36
C LYS A 132 -18.80 -28.05 -11.90
N PRO A 133 -19.66 -28.63 -12.75
CA PRO A 133 -20.39 -29.85 -12.44
C PRO A 133 -19.47 -31.05 -12.25
#